data_AF-A0A380FX67-F1
#
_entry.id   AF-A0A380FX67-F1
#
_cell.length_a   1.000
_cell.length_b   1.000
_cell.length_c   1.000
_cell.angle_alpha   90.00
_cell.angle_beta   90.00
_cell.angle_gamma   90.00
#
_symmetry.space_group_name_H-M   'P 1'
#
loop_
_entity.id
_entity.type
_entity.pdbx_description
1 polymer ?
#
loop_
_entity_poly.entity_id
_entity_poly.type
_entity_poly.pdbx_seq_one_letter_code
_entity_poly.pdbx_strand_id
1 'polypeptide(L)'
;MAIRKKAEKKLTCMCCNRNLTLDLNYYPLNDNNPAFPNGYYPICKDCCADMLKDEENGYKSFIQLLRVLDYPFRYEAFEQVNFDYVRYMNKASIRRNASFIDSDALVSSKSETLTEENIMKLTPDELRQCKLYWGEGDYTEDDYIYLISRYESYCKTYDVDSPTFENIITQICQLELEIRKKRTKGSQSTKEETNLILNLMKSAGISPNQEKESKTNDKETFGVWVKRWENDKPVPEPLEEFKDVDGIEKYVQNNFLSPMRRSLDLDDNFHDQYQEHIDKYGISTEELLGVEDE
;
A
#
# COMPACT_ATOMS: atom_id res chain seq x y z
N MET A 1 32.18 -9.77 59.46
CA MET A 1 32.57 -9.04 58.24
C MET A 1 31.55 -7.95 57.99
N ALA A 2 31.90 -6.68 58.21
CA ALA A 2 31.01 -5.56 57.94
C ALA A 2 30.92 -5.33 56.43
N ILE A 3 29.76 -5.62 55.84
CA ILE A 3 29.45 -5.30 54.44
C ILE A 3 29.40 -3.78 54.34
N ARG A 4 30.48 -3.15 53.88
CA ARG A 4 30.49 -1.73 53.53
C ARG A 4 29.50 -1.54 52.38
N LYS A 5 28.29 -1.01 52.66
CA LYS A 5 27.34 -0.57 51.62
C LYS A 5 28.05 0.49 50.77
N LYS A 6 28.19 0.21 49.47
CA LYS A 6 28.73 1.13 48.48
C LYS A 6 27.81 2.36 48.46
N ALA A 7 28.36 3.57 48.63
CA ALA A 7 27.57 4.79 48.59
C ALA A 7 26.89 4.92 47.22
N GLU A 8 25.56 4.98 47.20
CA GLU A 8 24.77 5.09 45.98
C GLU A 8 24.95 6.48 45.38
N LYS A 9 25.49 6.54 44.16
CA LYS A 9 25.59 7.80 43.41
C LYS A 9 24.20 8.19 42.90
N LYS A 10 23.78 9.42 43.21
CA LYS A 10 22.47 9.97 42.81
C LYS A 10 22.67 11.11 41.81
N LEU A 11 21.73 11.26 40.88
CA LEU A 11 21.68 12.32 39.88
C LEU A 11 20.25 12.88 39.82
N THR A 12 20.13 14.18 39.59
CA THR A 12 18.86 14.85 39.29
C THR A 12 18.56 14.74 37.80
N CYS A 13 17.38 14.22 37.44
CA CYS A 13 16.94 14.19 36.04
C CYS A 13 16.63 15.61 35.54
N MET A 14 17.16 16.01 34.39
CA MET A 14 16.91 17.35 33.82
C MET A 14 15.48 17.57 33.30
N CYS A 15 14.72 16.51 33.05
CA CYS A 15 13.34 16.62 32.55
C CYS A 15 12.31 16.65 33.70
N CYS A 16 12.36 15.68 34.62
CA CYS A 16 11.38 15.58 35.71
C CYS A 16 11.88 16.07 37.07
N ASN A 17 13.11 16.57 37.19
CA ASN A 17 13.73 17.07 38.43
C ASN A 17 13.74 16.09 39.62
N ARG A 18 13.53 14.79 39.37
CA ARG A 18 13.59 13.73 40.39
C ARG A 18 15.04 13.35 40.69
N ASN A 19 15.35 13.17 41.98
CA ASN A 19 16.64 12.66 42.47
C ASN A 19 16.64 11.13 42.45
N LEU A 20 17.34 10.54 41.48
CA LEU A 20 17.29 9.10 41.21
C LEU A 20 18.68 8.46 41.31
N THR A 21 18.73 7.17 41.63
CA THR A 21 19.98 6.39 41.66
C THR A 21 20.49 6.16 40.23
N LEU A 22 21.79 6.38 40.01
CA LEU A 22 22.41 6.33 38.67
C LEU A 22 22.25 4.98 37.97
N ASP A 23 22.67 3.90 38.62
CA ASP A 23 22.83 2.58 37.98
C ASP A 23 21.53 1.98 37.44
N LEU A 24 20.40 2.32 38.08
CA LEU A 24 19.09 1.76 37.74
C LEU A 24 18.33 2.64 36.73
N ASN A 25 18.38 3.96 36.93
CA ASN A 25 17.40 4.87 36.33
C ASN A 25 17.93 5.68 35.14
N TYR A 26 19.22 5.56 34.80
CA TYR A 26 19.84 6.30 33.69
C TYR A 26 20.53 5.36 32.71
N TYR A 27 20.67 5.81 31.46
CA TYR A 27 21.43 5.09 30.44
C TYR A 27 22.91 5.45 30.54
N PRO A 28 23.83 4.47 30.64
CA PRO A 28 25.26 4.74 30.59
C PRO A 28 25.68 5.05 29.16
N LEU A 29 26.66 5.96 28.98
CA LEU A 29 27.27 6.18 27.67
C LEU A 29 28.32 5.10 27.39
N ASN A 30 28.50 4.74 26.12
CA ASN A 30 29.60 3.87 25.70
C ASN A 30 30.95 4.60 25.81
N ASP A 31 30.98 5.87 25.40
CA ASP A 31 32.18 6.71 25.40
C ASP A 31 32.18 7.79 26.49
N ASN A 32 33.40 8.18 26.88
CA ASN A 32 33.63 9.31 27.77
C ASN A 32 33.41 10.63 27.03
N ASN A 33 32.15 11.06 26.95
CA ASN A 33 31.79 12.33 26.35
C ASN A 33 32.07 13.49 27.35
N PRO A 34 32.86 14.52 26.98
CA PRO A 34 33.10 15.69 27.83
C PRO A 34 31.83 16.43 28.27
N ALA A 35 30.76 16.35 27.48
CA ALA A 35 29.47 16.93 27.82
C ALA A 35 28.77 16.23 29.01
N PHE A 36 29.15 14.98 29.29
CA PHE A 36 28.56 14.17 30.36
C PHE A 36 29.65 13.57 31.27
N PRO A 37 30.23 14.37 32.19
CA PRO A 37 31.35 13.94 33.04
C PRO A 37 31.05 12.73 33.93
N ASN A 38 29.78 12.48 34.22
CA ASN A 38 29.34 11.36 35.05
C ASN A 38 29.28 10.02 34.27
N GLY A 39 29.39 10.04 32.93
CA GLY A 39 29.26 8.84 32.08
C GLY A 39 27.83 8.32 31.92
N TYR A 40 26.82 9.10 32.33
CA TYR A 40 25.40 8.77 32.17
C TYR A 40 24.67 9.91 31.47
N TYR A 41 23.65 9.55 30.70
CA TYR A 41 22.75 10.51 30.08
C TYR A 41 21.93 11.20 31.19
N PRO A 42 21.72 12.52 31.14
CA PRO A 42 21.16 13.29 32.26
C PRO A 42 19.64 13.19 32.40
N ILE A 43 18.96 12.51 31.49
CA ILE A 43 17.51 12.27 31.52
C ILE A 43 17.27 10.81 31.93
N CYS A 44 16.33 10.60 32.85
CA CYS A 44 16.02 9.26 33.33
C CYS A 44 15.30 8.43 32.26
N LYS A 45 15.35 7.09 32.41
CA LYS A 45 14.76 6.12 31.47
C LYS A 45 13.27 6.37 31.23
N ASP A 46 12.51 6.71 32.28
CA ASP A 46 11.07 7.01 32.16
C ASP A 46 10.81 8.20 31.24
N CYS A 47 11.51 9.31 31.46
CA CYS A 47 11.35 10.51 30.64
C CYS A 47 11.84 10.28 29.21
N CYS A 48 12.90 9.49 29.02
CA CYS A 48 13.29 9.06 27.68
C CYS A 48 12.21 8.22 27.01
N ALA A 49 11.58 7.28 27.73
CA ALA A 49 10.49 6.47 27.19
C ALA A 49 9.29 7.35 26.77
N ASP A 50 8.98 8.38 27.55
CA ASP A 50 7.88 9.30 27.21
C ASP A 50 8.20 10.13 25.95
N MET A 51 9.44 10.62 25.78
CA MET A 51 9.87 11.33 24.55
C MET A 51 9.85 10.45 23.28
N LEU A 52 9.87 9.13 23.44
CA LEU A 52 9.89 8.17 22.32
C LEU A 52 8.48 7.71 21.92
N LYS A 53 7.45 8.06 22.69
CA LYS A 53 6.05 7.72 22.39
C LYS A 53 5.39 8.65 21.38
N ASP A 54 6.04 9.76 21.02
CA ASP A 54 5.51 10.71 20.05
C ASP A 54 5.39 10.05 18.66
N GLU A 55 4.19 10.00 18.08
CA GLU A 55 3.94 9.30 16.81
C GLU A 55 4.70 9.90 15.62
N GLU A 56 4.86 11.23 15.58
CA GLU A 56 5.50 11.93 14.46
C GLU A 56 7.03 11.95 14.55
N ASN A 57 7.58 12.08 15.78
CA ASN A 57 9.01 12.33 15.99
C ASN A 57 9.73 11.21 16.74
N GLY A 58 9.02 10.20 17.26
CA GLY A 58 9.56 9.15 18.12
C GLY A 58 10.76 8.43 17.50
N TYR A 59 10.67 8.04 16.22
CA TYR A 59 11.77 7.39 15.51
C TYR A 59 13.01 8.28 15.35
N LYS A 60 12.82 9.57 15.03
CA LYS A 60 13.94 10.52 14.87
C LYS A 60 14.62 10.78 16.23
N SER A 61 13.83 11.00 17.27
CA SER A 61 14.29 11.17 18.65
C SER A 61 15.03 9.93 19.14
N PHE A 62 14.56 8.74 18.79
CA PHE A 62 15.20 7.46 19.08
C PHE A 62 16.61 7.36 18.46
N ILE A 63 16.74 7.65 17.16
CA ILE A 63 18.04 7.62 16.48
C ILE A 63 19.01 8.68 17.05
N GLN A 64 18.51 9.88 17.36
CA GLN A 64 19.31 10.92 18.00
C GLN A 64 19.79 10.49 19.39
N LEU A 65 18.94 9.82 20.16
CA LEU A 65 19.28 9.30 21.48
C LEU A 65 20.37 8.22 21.39
N LEU A 66 20.24 7.28 20.45
CA LEU A 66 21.28 6.26 20.18
C LEU A 66 22.62 6.90 19.81
N ARG A 67 22.59 7.98 19.01
CA ARG A 67 23.79 8.74 18.64
C ARG A 67 24.46 9.41 19.84
N VAL A 68 23.68 9.98 20.77
CA VAL A 68 24.22 10.63 21.97
C VAL A 68 24.79 9.61 22.95
N LEU A 69 24.17 8.43 23.06
CA LEU A 69 24.65 7.32 23.90
C LEU A 69 25.80 6.54 23.28
N ASP A 70 26.03 6.74 21.98
CA ASP A 70 26.95 6.00 21.12
C ASP A 70 26.63 4.49 21.06
N TYR A 71 25.35 4.15 20.94
CA TYR A 71 24.89 2.77 20.82
C TYR A 71 24.62 2.41 19.35
N PRO A 72 25.06 1.23 18.86
CA PRO A 72 24.80 0.81 17.49
C PRO A 72 23.30 0.56 17.27
N PHE A 73 22.77 1.04 16.15
CA PHE A 73 21.47 0.62 15.66
C PHE A 73 21.61 -0.59 14.72
N ARG A 74 20.81 -1.62 14.97
CA ARG A 74 20.71 -2.82 14.14
C ARG A 74 19.25 -3.16 13.91
N TYR A 75 18.84 -3.25 12.66
CA TYR A 75 17.47 -3.49 12.26
C TYR A 75 16.97 -4.86 12.75
N GLU A 76 17.75 -5.92 12.59
CA GLU A 76 17.38 -7.27 13.04
C GLU A 76 17.11 -7.32 14.56
N ALA A 77 17.92 -6.60 15.35
CA ALA A 77 17.74 -6.54 16.79
C ALA A 77 16.51 -5.69 17.19
N PHE A 78 16.12 -4.74 16.35
CA PHE A 78 14.93 -3.90 16.54
C PHE A 78 13.65 -4.66 16.17
N GLU A 79 13.70 -5.45 15.10
CA GLU A 79 12.63 -6.37 14.71
C GLU A 79 12.37 -7.44 15.78
N GLN A 80 13.43 -8.03 16.36
CA GLN A 80 13.32 -9.01 17.45
C GLN A 80 12.64 -8.48 18.73
N VAL A 81 12.53 -7.16 18.89
CA VAL A 81 11.80 -6.54 20.02
C VAL A 81 10.46 -5.95 19.59
N ASN A 82 9.94 -6.33 18.41
CA ASN A 82 8.69 -5.84 17.83
C ASN A 82 8.65 -4.30 17.72
N PHE A 83 9.75 -3.70 17.27
CA PHE A 83 9.85 -2.24 17.05
C PHE A 83 9.61 -1.40 18.33
N ASP A 84 9.77 -1.99 19.52
CA ASP A 84 9.65 -1.29 20.80
C ASP A 84 10.99 -0.61 21.16
N TYR A 85 11.00 0.72 21.12
CA TYR A 85 12.18 1.54 21.40
C TYR A 85 12.77 1.29 22.80
N VAL A 86 11.93 1.13 23.83
CA VAL A 86 12.39 0.98 25.22
C VAL A 86 13.04 -0.38 25.41
N ARG A 87 12.45 -1.43 24.84
CA ARG A 87 13.03 -2.78 24.86
C ARG A 87 14.35 -2.84 24.11
N TYR A 88 14.43 -2.14 22.98
CA TYR A 88 15.67 -2.05 22.22
C TYR A 88 16.79 -1.41 23.06
N MET A 89 16.53 -0.25 23.66
CA MET A 89 17.51 0.50 24.45
C MET A 89 18.07 -0.33 25.62
N ASN A 90 17.20 -1.08 26.30
CA ASN A 90 17.60 -1.96 27.39
C ASN A 90 18.49 -3.12 26.93
N LYS A 91 18.27 -3.67 25.72
CA LYS A 91 19.13 -4.70 25.13
C LYS A 91 20.44 -4.14 24.57
N ALA A 92 20.39 -2.95 23.94
CA ALA A 92 21.53 -2.29 23.33
C ALA A 92 22.59 -1.90 24.37
N SER A 93 22.16 -1.43 25.55
CA SER A 93 23.04 -1.05 26.66
C SER A 93 23.99 -2.15 27.16
N ILE A 94 23.68 -3.42 26.86
CA ILE A 94 24.47 -4.58 27.27
C ILE A 94 25.68 -4.80 26.34
N ARG A 95 25.66 -4.26 25.11
CA ARG A 95 26.67 -4.51 24.07
C ARG A 95 27.65 -3.34 23.92
N ARG A 96 28.64 -3.26 24.82
CA ARG A 96 29.64 -2.17 24.88
C ARG A 96 30.75 -2.21 23.82
N ASN A 97 30.77 -3.19 22.93
CA ASN A 97 31.89 -3.41 22.00
C ASN A 97 31.62 -2.88 20.58
N ALA A 98 30.55 -2.09 20.40
CA ALA A 98 30.20 -1.48 19.13
C ALA A 98 29.67 -0.07 19.39
N SER A 99 29.98 0.83 18.48
CA SER A 99 29.65 2.26 18.52
C SER A 99 28.45 2.56 17.63
N PHE A 100 27.90 3.77 17.68
CA PHE A 100 26.86 4.19 16.75
C PHE A 100 27.35 4.19 15.29
N ILE A 101 28.66 4.34 15.04
CA ILE A 101 29.23 4.30 13.68
C ILE A 101 29.05 2.92 13.04
N ASP A 102 29.03 1.86 13.84
CA ASP A 102 28.84 0.47 13.41
C ASP A 102 27.34 0.11 13.20
N SER A 103 26.47 1.12 13.09
CA SER A 103 25.05 0.93 12.83
C SER A 103 24.79 0.47 11.40
N ASP A 104 23.68 -0.23 11.20
CA ASP A 104 23.22 -0.61 9.87
C ASP A 104 23.05 0.62 8.95
N ALA A 105 23.33 0.44 7.66
CA ALA A 105 23.32 1.50 6.64
C ALA A 105 22.04 2.35 6.62
N LEU A 106 20.92 1.78 7.08
CA LEU A 106 19.60 2.41 7.19
C LEU A 106 19.54 3.61 8.16
N VAL A 107 20.49 3.73 9.10
CA VAL A 107 20.53 4.83 10.09
C VAL A 107 21.42 5.98 9.66
N SER A 108 22.28 5.76 8.67
CA SER A 108 23.03 6.84 8.03
C SER A 108 22.13 7.65 7.10
N SER A 109 21.20 8.37 7.70
CA SER A 109 20.69 9.64 7.15
C SER A 109 21.83 10.67 7.18
N LYS A 110 22.86 10.42 6.38
CA LYS A 110 23.81 11.44 5.93
C LYS A 110 23.35 11.86 4.55
N SER A 111 23.02 13.14 4.46
CA SER A 111 23.24 14.01 3.30
C SER A 111 23.85 13.30 2.09
N GLU A 112 23.13 13.37 0.98
CA GLU A 112 23.56 13.07 -0.38
C GLU A 112 24.90 13.73 -0.72
N THR A 113 26.00 13.17 -0.24
CA THR A 113 27.30 13.29 -0.88
C THR A 113 27.47 12.00 -1.65
N LEU A 114 27.16 12.08 -2.93
CA LEU A 114 27.39 11.05 -3.94
C LEU A 114 28.87 10.65 -3.91
N THR A 115 29.20 9.60 -3.15
CA THR A 115 30.46 8.86 -3.31
C THR A 115 30.20 7.68 -4.23
N GLU A 116 31.12 7.43 -5.16
CA GLU A 116 31.06 6.49 -6.29
C GLU A 116 30.72 5.02 -5.93
N GLU A 117 30.63 4.68 -4.65
CA GLU A 117 30.30 3.34 -4.16
C GLU A 117 28.79 3.10 -3.98
N ASN A 118 27.97 4.18 -3.98
CA ASN A 118 26.49 4.13 -3.89
C ASN A 118 25.78 4.24 -5.25
N ILE A 119 26.48 3.94 -6.34
CA ILE A 119 25.79 3.61 -7.60
C ILE A 119 24.93 2.39 -7.28
N MET A 120 23.63 2.41 -7.62
CA MET A 120 22.78 1.22 -7.61
C MET A 120 23.42 0.16 -8.52
N LYS A 121 24.37 -0.62 -8.02
CA LYS A 121 24.98 -1.69 -8.81
C LYS A 121 23.90 -2.74 -9.01
N LEU A 122 23.46 -2.92 -10.27
CA LEU A 122 22.57 -4.01 -10.61
C LEU A 122 23.21 -5.31 -10.13
N THR A 123 22.41 -6.21 -9.57
CA THR A 123 22.88 -7.56 -9.33
C THR A 123 23.31 -8.20 -10.67
N PRO A 124 24.23 -9.17 -10.65
CA PRO A 124 24.71 -9.81 -11.89
C PRO A 124 23.57 -10.40 -12.74
N ASP A 125 22.48 -10.82 -12.10
CA ASP A 125 21.31 -11.39 -12.76
C ASP A 125 20.40 -10.31 -13.35
N GLU A 126 20.15 -9.20 -12.64
CA GLU A 126 19.45 -8.04 -13.19
C GLU A 126 20.19 -7.45 -14.39
N LEU A 127 21.52 -7.34 -14.32
CA LEU A 127 22.33 -6.84 -15.42
C LEU A 127 22.20 -7.72 -16.67
N ARG A 128 22.11 -9.05 -16.51
CA ARG A 128 21.86 -9.98 -17.62
C ARG A 128 20.48 -9.78 -18.24
N GLN A 129 19.45 -9.59 -17.43
CA GLN A 129 18.10 -9.32 -17.92
C GLN A 129 18.04 -8.00 -18.69
N CYS A 130 18.69 -6.95 -18.17
CA CYS A 130 18.76 -5.67 -18.86
C CYS A 130 19.50 -5.76 -20.19
N LYS A 131 20.59 -6.52 -20.27
CA LYS A 131 21.29 -6.79 -21.53
C LYS A 131 20.43 -7.53 -22.54
N LEU A 132 19.59 -8.47 -22.09
CA LEU A 132 18.71 -9.23 -22.97
C LEU A 132 17.55 -8.38 -23.50
N TYR A 133 17.02 -7.46 -22.68
CA TYR A 133 15.90 -6.59 -23.05
C TYR A 133 16.33 -5.38 -23.88
N TRP A 134 17.39 -4.67 -23.46
CA TRP A 134 17.87 -3.44 -24.12
C TRP A 134 18.95 -3.66 -25.18
N GLY A 135 19.56 -4.86 -25.19
CA GLY A 135 20.66 -5.24 -26.08
C GLY A 135 22.05 -4.98 -25.49
N GLU A 136 23.04 -5.80 -25.88
CA GLU A 136 24.45 -5.69 -25.49
C GLU A 136 25.19 -4.57 -26.25
N GLY A 137 24.67 -3.35 -26.22
CA GLY A 137 25.29 -2.18 -26.88
C GLY A 137 26.41 -1.51 -26.08
N ASP A 138 26.81 -0.30 -26.51
CA ASP A 138 27.76 0.61 -25.83
C ASP A 138 27.19 1.23 -24.53
N TYR A 139 26.45 0.44 -23.75
CA TYR A 139 25.80 0.87 -22.51
C TYR A 139 26.65 0.50 -21.29
N THR A 140 26.90 1.50 -20.46
CA THR A 140 27.48 1.35 -19.13
C THR A 140 26.43 0.86 -18.13
N GLU A 141 26.83 0.37 -16.96
CA GLU A 141 25.87 -0.03 -15.91
C GLU A 141 24.93 1.13 -15.53
N ASP A 142 25.47 2.34 -15.46
CA ASP A 142 24.72 3.58 -15.23
C ASP A 142 23.68 3.88 -16.31
N ASP A 143 24.00 3.53 -17.57
CA ASP A 143 23.07 3.69 -18.68
C ASP A 143 21.86 2.76 -18.54
N TYR A 144 22.08 1.50 -18.10
CA TYR A 144 20.97 0.56 -17.86
C TYR A 144 20.09 1.01 -16.70
N ILE A 145 20.68 1.49 -15.60
CA ILE A 145 19.91 2.07 -14.47
C ILE A 145 19.04 3.22 -14.97
N TYR A 146 19.62 4.11 -15.80
CA TYR A 146 18.88 5.21 -16.38
C TYR A 146 17.70 4.73 -17.23
N LEU A 147 17.92 3.77 -18.14
CA LEU A 147 16.86 3.23 -19.00
C LEU A 147 15.70 2.64 -18.20
N ILE A 148 15.99 1.83 -17.17
CA ILE A 148 14.98 1.21 -16.31
C ILE A 148 14.20 2.29 -15.56
N SER A 149 14.88 3.23 -14.92
CA SER A 149 14.23 4.29 -14.13
C SER A 149 13.29 5.16 -14.98
N ARG A 150 13.67 5.44 -16.23
CA ARG A 150 12.85 6.20 -17.17
C ARG A 150 11.66 5.38 -17.65
N TYR A 151 11.87 4.12 -18.01
CA TYR A 151 10.80 3.21 -18.42
C TYR A 151 9.75 3.05 -17.32
N GLU A 152 10.18 2.78 -16.08
CA GLU A 152 9.28 2.72 -14.93
C GLU A 152 8.50 4.02 -14.70
N SER A 153 9.12 5.17 -14.94
CA SER A 153 8.43 6.47 -14.83
C SER A 153 7.31 6.61 -15.85
N TYR A 154 7.52 6.12 -17.08
CA TYR A 154 6.48 6.08 -18.10
C TYR A 154 5.36 5.11 -17.73
N CYS A 155 5.69 3.89 -17.26
CA CYS A 155 4.71 2.91 -16.79
C CYS A 155 3.88 3.38 -15.59
N LYS A 156 4.44 4.23 -14.71
CA LYS A 156 3.69 4.81 -13.57
C LYS A 156 2.72 5.92 -14.01
N THR A 157 3.00 6.57 -15.14
CA THR A 157 2.23 7.74 -15.60
C THR A 157 1.15 7.34 -16.60
N TYR A 158 1.42 6.34 -17.43
CA TYR A 158 0.55 5.87 -18.49
C TYR A 158 0.33 4.36 -18.34
N ASP A 159 -0.91 3.90 -18.53
CA ASP A 159 -1.22 2.48 -18.58
C ASP A 159 -0.67 1.88 -19.88
N VAL A 160 0.38 1.06 -19.75
CA VAL A 160 1.07 0.43 -20.88
C VAL A 160 0.41 -0.92 -21.18
N ASP A 161 -0.69 -0.91 -21.92
CA ASP A 161 -1.48 -2.14 -22.16
C ASP A 161 -1.09 -2.91 -23.44
N SER A 162 -0.46 -2.23 -24.40
CA SER A 162 -0.14 -2.81 -25.71
C SER A 162 1.36 -3.04 -25.91
N PRO A 163 1.76 -4.21 -26.48
CA PRO A 163 3.16 -4.46 -26.87
C PRO A 163 3.72 -3.41 -27.84
N THR A 164 2.88 -2.83 -28.71
CA THR A 164 3.31 -1.75 -29.61
C THR A 164 3.65 -0.48 -28.86
N PHE A 165 2.92 -0.18 -27.80
CA PHE A 165 3.12 1.00 -26.97
C PHE A 165 4.38 0.83 -26.11
N GLU A 166 4.59 -0.35 -25.53
CA GLU A 166 5.84 -0.73 -24.86
C GLU A 166 7.05 -0.49 -25.78
N ASN A 167 7.00 -0.98 -27.03
CA ASN A 167 8.07 -0.78 -28.01
C ASN A 167 8.33 0.69 -28.37
N ILE A 168 7.31 1.55 -28.33
CA ILE A 168 7.49 2.98 -28.57
C ILE A 168 8.17 3.64 -27.37
N ILE A 169 7.78 3.28 -26.14
CA ILE A 169 8.39 3.81 -24.91
C ILE A 169 9.85 3.37 -24.79
N THR A 170 10.19 2.12 -25.12
CA THR A 170 11.59 1.65 -25.10
C THR A 170 12.45 2.44 -26.08
N GLN A 171 11.95 2.70 -27.30
CA GLN A 171 12.64 3.55 -28.29
C GLN A 171 12.83 4.99 -27.79
N ILE A 172 11.81 5.57 -27.14
CA ILE A 172 11.91 6.91 -26.54
C ILE A 172 13.01 6.94 -25.47
N CYS A 173 13.07 5.95 -24.59
CA CYS A 173 14.09 5.87 -23.54
C CYS A 173 15.51 5.77 -24.12
N GLN A 174 15.71 4.99 -25.18
CA GLN A 174 16.98 4.88 -25.89
C GLN A 174 17.41 6.22 -26.52
N LEU A 175 16.49 6.90 -27.22
CA LEU A 175 16.77 8.22 -27.81
C LEU A 175 17.10 9.28 -26.75
N GLU A 176 16.39 9.30 -25.62
CA GLU A 176 16.71 10.19 -24.50
C GLU A 176 18.14 9.98 -23.97
N LEU A 177 18.57 8.72 -23.91
CA LEU A 177 19.92 8.37 -23.49
C LEU A 177 20.98 8.83 -24.49
N GLU A 178 20.74 8.62 -25.79
CA GLU A 178 21.63 9.11 -26.84
C GLU A 178 21.80 10.64 -26.77
N ILE A 179 20.70 11.36 -26.55
CA ILE A 179 20.72 12.82 -26.35
C ILE A 179 21.61 13.19 -25.16
N ARG A 180 21.47 12.47 -24.04
CA ARG A 180 22.28 12.71 -22.83
C ARG A 180 23.77 12.46 -23.11
N LYS A 181 24.11 11.37 -23.81
CA LYS A 181 25.49 11.07 -24.25
C LYS A 181 26.05 12.15 -25.19
N LYS A 182 25.26 12.60 -26.18
CA LYS A 182 25.65 13.65 -27.13
C LYS A 182 25.90 15.00 -26.43
N ARG A 183 25.06 15.37 -25.46
CA ARG A 183 25.23 16.59 -24.63
C ARG A 183 26.51 16.52 -23.79
N THR A 184 26.80 15.37 -23.19
CA THR A 184 28.00 15.17 -22.36
C THR A 184 29.29 15.26 -23.19
N LYS A 185 29.26 14.75 -24.43
CA LYS A 185 30.39 14.82 -25.37
C LYS A 185 30.54 16.20 -26.06
N GLY A 186 29.61 17.14 -25.85
CA GLY A 186 29.77 18.55 -26.17
C GLY A 186 29.78 18.95 -27.65
N SER A 187 29.40 18.09 -28.61
CA SER A 187 29.71 18.36 -30.02
C SER A 187 28.65 18.04 -31.09
N GLN A 188 27.39 17.71 -30.74
CA GLN A 188 26.37 17.41 -31.76
C GLN A 188 25.02 18.09 -31.53
N SER A 189 24.42 18.57 -32.63
CA SER A 189 23.06 19.10 -32.69
C SER A 189 22.05 18.00 -32.35
N THR A 190 21.31 18.19 -31.25
CA THR A 190 20.31 17.24 -30.73
C THR A 190 18.93 17.36 -31.39
N LYS A 191 18.81 18.19 -32.44
CA LYS A 191 17.49 18.59 -32.96
C LYS A 191 16.74 17.42 -33.60
N GLU A 192 17.45 16.55 -34.31
CA GLU A 192 16.86 15.43 -35.03
C GLU A 192 16.27 14.40 -34.07
N GLU A 193 17.01 14.03 -33.03
CA GLU A 193 16.58 13.08 -32.02
C GLU A 193 15.41 13.63 -31.21
N THR A 194 15.43 14.93 -30.87
CA THR A 194 14.28 15.56 -30.20
C THR A 194 13.02 15.56 -31.07
N ASN A 195 13.16 15.75 -32.38
CA ASN A 195 12.02 15.68 -33.29
C ASN A 195 11.49 14.24 -33.43
N LEU A 196 12.37 13.25 -33.45
CA LEU A 196 11.99 11.84 -33.45
C LEU A 196 11.24 11.46 -32.17
N ILE A 197 11.72 11.88 -31.00
CA ILE A 197 11.01 11.68 -29.73
C ILE A 197 9.61 12.30 -29.79
N LEU A 198 9.48 13.54 -30.27
CA LEU A 198 8.17 14.19 -30.39
C LEU A 198 7.23 13.46 -31.35
N ASN A 199 7.75 12.88 -32.44
CA ASN A 199 6.95 12.09 -33.38
C ASN A 199 6.51 10.76 -32.76
N LEU A 200 7.38 10.09 -32.02
CA LEU A 200 7.07 8.86 -31.29
C LEU A 200 6.04 9.10 -30.18
N MET A 201 6.18 10.19 -29.43
CA MET A 201 5.20 10.61 -28.40
C MET A 201 3.83 10.92 -29.00
N LYS A 202 3.78 11.49 -30.22
CA LYS A 202 2.52 11.70 -30.94
C LYS A 202 1.91 10.39 -31.42
N SER A 203 2.70 9.46 -31.95
CA SER A 203 2.18 8.15 -32.37
C SER A 203 1.67 7.31 -31.20
N ALA A 204 2.27 7.48 -30.01
CA ALA A 204 1.88 6.82 -28.79
C ALA A 204 0.70 7.50 -28.05
N GLY A 205 0.26 8.69 -28.46
CA GLY A 205 -0.85 9.38 -27.79
C GLY A 205 -0.49 10.03 -26.44
N ILE A 206 0.79 10.06 -26.07
CA ILE A 206 1.31 10.56 -24.78
C ILE A 206 1.78 12.01 -24.84
N SER A 207 1.39 12.73 -25.90
CA SER A 207 1.79 14.13 -26.03
C SER A 207 1.08 14.99 -24.97
N PRO A 208 1.73 15.99 -24.35
CA PRO A 208 1.12 16.86 -23.33
C PRO A 208 -0.17 17.58 -23.81
N ASN A 209 -0.33 17.76 -25.12
CA ASN A 209 -1.54 18.33 -25.71
C ASN A 209 -2.73 17.36 -25.65
N GLN A 210 -2.49 16.06 -25.68
CA GLN A 210 -3.50 14.99 -25.66
C GLN A 210 -3.89 14.60 -24.23
N GLU A 211 -2.99 14.73 -23.24
CA GLU A 211 -3.32 14.56 -21.82
C GLU A 211 -4.45 15.49 -21.35
N LYS A 212 -4.61 16.65 -21.99
CA LYS A 212 -5.71 17.59 -21.70
C LYS A 212 -7.05 17.09 -22.23
N GLU A 213 -7.05 16.30 -23.30
CA GLU A 213 -8.27 15.73 -23.90
C GLU A 213 -8.69 14.44 -23.18
N SER A 214 -7.74 13.60 -22.75
CA SER A 214 -8.03 12.36 -22.00
C SER A 214 -8.54 12.62 -20.59
N LYS A 215 -8.01 13.61 -19.86
CA LYS A 215 -8.55 14.01 -18.54
C LYS A 215 -9.98 14.56 -18.57
N THR A 216 -10.46 14.97 -19.76
CA THR A 216 -11.87 15.33 -19.98
C THR A 216 -12.77 14.13 -20.27
N ASN A 217 -12.23 13.01 -20.75
CA ASN A 217 -12.99 11.79 -21.01
C ASN A 217 -13.20 10.93 -19.75
N ASP A 218 -12.31 11.03 -18.76
CA ASP A 218 -12.44 10.30 -17.47
C ASP A 218 -13.37 10.96 -16.45
N LYS A 219 -13.98 12.10 -16.79
CA LYS A 219 -15.27 12.44 -16.19
C LYS A 219 -16.35 11.70 -16.96
N GLU A 220 -16.41 10.39 -16.80
CA GLU A 220 -17.63 9.65 -17.08
C GLU A 220 -18.75 10.39 -16.34
N THR A 221 -19.52 11.20 -17.06
CA THR A 221 -20.56 12.03 -16.45
C THR A 221 -21.57 11.10 -15.78
N PHE A 222 -22.26 11.58 -14.74
CA PHE A 222 -23.27 10.79 -14.04
C PHE A 222 -24.24 10.06 -15.00
N GLY A 223 -24.58 10.67 -16.14
CA GLY A 223 -25.41 10.04 -17.18
C GLY A 223 -24.79 8.81 -17.87
N VAL A 224 -23.46 8.75 -18.03
CA VAL A 224 -22.76 7.56 -18.57
C VAL A 224 -22.80 6.42 -17.56
N TRP A 225 -22.65 6.73 -16.26
CA TRP A 225 -22.80 5.76 -15.18
C TRP A 225 -24.21 5.20 -15.10
N VAL A 226 -25.24 6.05 -15.22
CA VAL A 226 -26.64 5.63 -15.26
C VAL A 226 -26.88 4.70 -16.45
N LYS A 227 -26.42 5.07 -17.65
CA LYS A 227 -26.53 4.22 -18.85
C LYS A 227 -25.81 2.88 -18.68
N ARG A 228 -24.63 2.85 -18.05
CA ARG A 228 -23.91 1.60 -17.76
C ARG A 228 -24.68 0.74 -16.76
N TRP A 229 -25.22 1.35 -15.69
CA TRP A 229 -26.06 0.63 -14.73
C TRP A 229 -27.36 0.09 -15.32
N GLU A 230 -28.02 0.84 -16.21
CA GLU A 230 -29.24 0.39 -16.88
C GLU A 230 -29.00 -0.79 -17.84
N ASN A 231 -27.83 -0.83 -18.50
CA ASN A 231 -27.52 -1.90 -19.47
C ASN A 231 -26.85 -3.12 -18.83
N ASP A 232 -26.01 -2.94 -17.82
CA ASP A 232 -25.14 -4.00 -17.31
C ASP A 232 -25.61 -4.60 -15.97
N LYS A 233 -26.45 -3.90 -15.20
CA LYS A 233 -26.96 -4.43 -13.93
C LYS A 233 -28.44 -4.75 -14.04
N PRO A 234 -28.90 -5.92 -13.55
CA PRO A 234 -30.32 -6.18 -13.45
C PRO A 234 -30.95 -5.16 -12.51
N VAL A 235 -32.13 -4.65 -12.90
CA VAL A 235 -32.98 -3.85 -12.01
C VAL A 235 -33.23 -4.68 -10.74
N PRO A 236 -33.05 -4.10 -9.53
CA PRO A 236 -33.33 -4.84 -8.31
C PRO A 236 -34.79 -5.33 -8.31
N GLU A 237 -35.01 -6.57 -7.87
CA GLU A 237 -36.38 -7.10 -7.78
C GLU A 237 -37.21 -6.24 -6.82
N PRO A 238 -38.48 -5.94 -7.16
CA PRO A 238 -39.38 -5.24 -6.26
C PRO A 238 -39.48 -5.95 -4.90
N LEU A 239 -39.61 -5.19 -3.81
CA LEU A 239 -39.94 -5.76 -2.49
C LEU A 239 -41.22 -6.60 -2.61
N GLU A 240 -41.34 -7.67 -1.83
CA GLU A 240 -42.46 -8.63 -1.91
C GLU A 240 -43.84 -7.95 -1.82
N GLU A 241 -43.96 -6.91 -0.99
CA GLU A 241 -45.20 -6.13 -0.82
C GLU A 241 -45.61 -5.35 -2.08
N PHE A 242 -44.65 -5.01 -2.96
CA PHE A 242 -44.88 -4.27 -4.20
C PHE A 242 -44.87 -5.15 -5.44
N LYS A 243 -44.74 -6.47 -5.29
CA LYS A 243 -44.65 -7.41 -6.40
C LYS A 243 -46.00 -7.63 -7.10
N ASP A 244 -47.09 -7.72 -6.33
CA ASP A 244 -48.45 -7.95 -6.84
C ASP A 244 -49.50 -7.15 -6.04
N VAL A 245 -49.48 -5.82 -6.19
CA VAL A 245 -50.38 -4.91 -5.46
C VAL A 245 -51.85 -5.13 -5.85
N ASP A 246 -52.11 -5.44 -7.12
CA ASP A 246 -53.46 -5.61 -7.66
C ASP A 246 -53.98 -7.06 -7.58
N GLY A 247 -53.15 -8.01 -7.12
CA GLY A 247 -53.52 -9.44 -7.02
C GLY A 247 -53.67 -10.14 -8.38
N ILE A 248 -53.18 -9.53 -9.47
CA ILE A 248 -53.33 -10.04 -10.84
C ILE A 248 -52.46 -11.28 -11.02
N GLU A 249 -51.25 -11.29 -10.46
CA GLU A 249 -50.36 -12.46 -10.53
C GLU A 249 -51.03 -13.66 -9.86
N LYS A 250 -51.56 -13.48 -8.63
CA LYS A 250 -52.33 -14.53 -7.93
C LYS A 250 -53.57 -14.98 -8.69
N TYR A 251 -54.31 -14.06 -9.30
CA TYR A 251 -55.48 -14.39 -10.10
C TYR A 251 -55.13 -15.26 -11.30
N VAL A 252 -54.08 -14.90 -12.05
CA VAL A 252 -53.63 -15.65 -13.23
C VAL A 252 -53.06 -17.01 -12.82
N GLN A 253 -52.29 -17.05 -11.72
CA GLN A 253 -51.74 -18.29 -11.18
C GLN A 253 -52.85 -19.28 -10.80
N ASN A 254 -53.81 -18.84 -9.99
CA ASN A 254 -54.87 -19.72 -9.47
C ASN A 254 -55.91 -20.11 -10.54
N ASN A 255 -56.32 -19.20 -11.42
CA ASN A 255 -57.42 -19.49 -12.35
C ASN A 255 -56.98 -20.08 -13.69
N PHE A 256 -55.72 -19.87 -14.10
CA PHE A 256 -55.24 -20.34 -15.40
C PHE A 256 -54.03 -21.27 -15.29
N LEU A 257 -52.95 -20.86 -14.62
CA LEU A 257 -51.69 -21.62 -14.63
C LEU A 257 -51.79 -22.93 -13.85
N SER A 258 -52.33 -22.92 -12.63
CA SER A 258 -52.44 -24.13 -11.79
C SER A 258 -53.35 -25.21 -12.42
N PRO A 259 -54.57 -24.89 -12.91
CA PRO A 259 -55.37 -25.85 -13.67
C PRO A 259 -54.65 -26.38 -14.92
N MET A 260 -53.94 -25.52 -15.64
CA MET A 260 -53.24 -25.89 -16.86
C MET A 260 -52.05 -26.81 -16.57
N ARG A 261 -51.24 -26.52 -15.54
CA ARG A 261 -50.14 -27.39 -15.11
C ARG A 261 -50.65 -28.76 -14.67
N ARG A 262 -51.74 -28.79 -13.91
CA ARG A 262 -52.42 -30.04 -13.52
C ARG A 262 -52.94 -30.81 -14.73
N SER A 263 -53.44 -30.14 -15.76
CA SER A 263 -53.90 -30.79 -17.00
C SER A 263 -52.76 -31.37 -17.85
N LEU A 264 -51.53 -30.89 -17.64
CA LEU A 264 -50.33 -31.30 -18.36
C LEU A 264 -49.43 -32.26 -17.55
N ASP A 265 -49.89 -32.74 -16.38
CA ASP A 265 -49.12 -33.55 -15.43
C ASP A 265 -47.75 -32.93 -15.06
N LEU A 266 -47.71 -31.59 -14.93
CA LEU A 266 -46.53 -30.86 -14.47
C LEU A 266 -46.61 -30.58 -12.96
N ASP A 267 -45.48 -30.68 -12.27
CA ASP A 267 -45.37 -30.33 -10.85
C ASP A 267 -45.75 -28.85 -10.65
N ASP A 268 -46.70 -28.61 -9.74
CA ASP A 268 -47.18 -27.25 -9.44
C ASP A 268 -46.76 -26.77 -8.05
N ASN A 269 -45.83 -25.82 -8.02
CA ASN A 269 -45.35 -25.19 -6.78
C ASN A 269 -46.41 -24.31 -6.09
N PHE A 270 -47.55 -24.04 -6.74
CA PHE A 270 -48.62 -23.18 -6.22
C PHE A 270 -49.88 -23.94 -5.84
N HIS A 271 -49.80 -25.27 -5.70
CA HIS A 271 -50.95 -26.13 -5.47
C HIS A 271 -51.79 -25.73 -4.24
N ASP A 272 -51.14 -25.37 -3.14
CA ASP A 272 -51.83 -25.01 -1.89
C ASP A 272 -52.65 -23.72 -2.05
N GLN A 273 -52.08 -22.69 -2.70
CA GLN A 273 -52.77 -21.42 -2.96
C GLN A 273 -53.96 -21.59 -3.90
N TYR A 274 -53.82 -22.50 -4.86
CA TYR A 274 -54.89 -22.88 -5.76
C TYR A 274 -56.02 -23.61 -5.04
N GLN A 275 -55.69 -24.58 -4.18
CA GLN A 275 -56.67 -25.37 -3.44
C GLN A 275 -57.47 -24.48 -2.48
N GLU A 276 -56.80 -23.61 -1.71
CA GLU A 276 -57.48 -22.61 -0.87
C GLU A 276 -58.42 -21.69 -1.66
N HIS A 277 -58.00 -21.27 -2.86
CA HIS A 277 -58.82 -20.43 -3.72
C HIS A 277 -60.07 -21.18 -4.24
N ILE A 278 -59.94 -22.45 -4.58
CA ILE A 278 -61.08 -23.28 -5.02
C ILE A 278 -62.01 -23.60 -3.86
N ASP A 279 -61.47 -23.98 -2.71
CA ASP A 279 -62.26 -24.36 -1.53
C ASP A 279 -63.16 -23.21 -1.08
N LYS A 280 -62.74 -21.95 -1.28
CA LYS A 280 -63.59 -20.77 -1.04
C LYS A 280 -64.88 -20.75 -1.86
N TYR A 281 -64.88 -21.31 -3.06
CA TYR A 281 -66.04 -21.37 -3.95
C TYR A 281 -66.62 -22.78 -4.08
N GLY A 282 -65.93 -23.78 -3.54
CA GLY A 282 -66.32 -25.18 -3.52
C GLY A 282 -67.34 -25.45 -2.42
N ILE A 283 -68.22 -26.42 -2.67
CA ILE A 283 -69.14 -26.96 -1.67
C ILE A 283 -68.47 -28.23 -1.11
N SER A 284 -68.47 -28.39 0.21
CA SER A 284 -67.85 -29.58 0.81
C SER A 284 -68.61 -30.85 0.42
N THR A 285 -67.94 -31.99 0.39
CA THR A 285 -68.60 -33.27 0.10
C THR A 285 -69.67 -33.64 1.13
N GLU A 286 -69.51 -33.16 2.37
CA GLU A 286 -70.45 -33.36 3.48
C GLU A 286 -71.72 -32.51 3.29
N GLU A 287 -71.56 -31.24 2.90
CA GLU A 287 -72.67 -30.35 2.52
C GLU A 287 -73.41 -30.87 1.27
N LEU A 288 -72.69 -31.45 0.31
CA LEU A 288 -73.26 -32.05 -0.90
C LEU A 288 -74.09 -33.31 -0.63
N LEU A 289 -73.70 -34.10 0.37
CA LEU A 289 -74.40 -35.34 0.75
C LEU A 289 -75.55 -35.09 1.73
N GLY A 290 -75.72 -33.84 2.20
CA GLY A 290 -76.82 -33.45 3.08
C GLY A 290 -76.78 -34.14 4.44
N VAL A 291 -75.60 -34.52 4.91
CA VAL A 291 -75.44 -35.03 6.28
C VAL A 291 -75.43 -33.80 7.18
N GLU A 292 -76.58 -33.48 7.75
CA GLU A 292 -76.67 -32.49 8.82
C GLU A 292 -75.86 -33.01 10.01
N ASP A 293 -74.83 -32.28 10.41
CA ASP A 293 -74.09 -32.53 11.65
C ASP A 293 -75.06 -32.37 12.84
N GLU A 294 -75.45 -33.49 13.47
CA GLU A 294 -76.02 -33.50 14.83
C GLU A 294 -74.94 -33.28 15.89
#